data_AF-A0A356QMX0-F1
#
_entry.id   AF-A0A356QMX0-F1
#
_cell.length_a   1.000
_cell.length_b   1.000
_cell.length_c   1.000
_cell.angle_alpha   90.00
_cell.angle_beta   90.00
_cell.angle_gamma   90.00
#
_symmetry.space_group_name_H-M   'P 1'
#
loop_
_entity.id
_entity.type
_entity.pdbx_description
1 polymer ?
#
loop_
_entity_poly.entity_id
_entity_poly.type
_entity_poly.pdbx_seq_one_letter_code
_entity_poly.pdbx_strand_id
1 'polypeptide(L)' 'AVVVPAAPDQVDEQPIRAALANELARYKQPKHIVFVEALPRNVMGKVQKNQLRERYADTFERHASHAALS' A
#
# COMPACT_ATOMS: atom_id res chain seq x y z
N ALA A 1 0.46 2.51 1.41
CA ALA A 1 1.10 3.09 0.22
C ALA A 1 0.89 2.12 -0.94
N VAL A 2 0.77 2.63 -2.16
CA VAL A 2 0.71 1.81 -3.38
C VAL A 2 1.94 2.16 -4.21
N VAL A 3 2.72 1.16 -4.57
CA VAL A 3 4.07 1.32 -5.13
C VAL A 3 4.14 0.58 -6.46
N VAL A 4 4.78 1.21 -7.44
CA VAL A 4 5.16 0.55 -8.70
C VAL A 4 6.69 0.36 -8.64
N PRO A 5 7.18 -0.89 -8.56
CA PRO A 5 8.61 -1.17 -8.66
C PRO A 5 9.18 -0.72 -10.02
N ALA A 6 10.47 -0.36 -10.04
CA ALA A 6 11.15 -0.01 -11.29
C ALA A 6 11.36 -1.25 -12.20
N ALA A 7 11.50 -2.43 -11.60
CA ALA A 7 11.49 -3.71 -12.28
C ALA A 7 10.74 -4.76 -11.43
N PRO A 8 10.21 -5.83 -12.04
CA PRO A 8 9.70 -6.97 -11.31
C PRO A 8 10.74 -7.51 -10.32
N ASP A 9 10.29 -7.96 -9.15
CA ASP A 9 11.10 -8.61 -8.12
C ASP A 9 12.25 -7.77 -7.51
N GLN A 10 12.33 -6.47 -7.79
CA GLN A 10 13.42 -5.62 -7.30
C GLN A 10 13.24 -5.05 -5.90
N VAL A 11 12.03 -5.08 -5.33
CA VAL A 11 11.76 -4.35 -4.08
C VAL A 11 10.81 -5.12 -3.17
N ASP A 12 11.35 -5.51 -2.01
CA ASP A 12 10.57 -6.00 -0.88
C ASP A 12 10.07 -4.84 0.00
N GLU A 13 9.11 -5.15 0.87
CA GLU A 13 8.53 -4.20 1.81
C GLU A 13 9.53 -3.69 2.86
N GLN A 14 10.44 -4.56 3.32
CA GLN A 14 11.38 -4.27 4.40
C GLN A 14 12.34 -3.10 4.07
N PRO A 15 13.06 -3.11 2.93
CA PRO A 15 13.91 -1.99 2.53
C PRO A 15 13.16 -0.65 2.47
N ILE A 16 11.93 -0.63 1.95
CA ILE A 16 11.12 0.60 1.90
C ILE A 16 10.82 1.09 3.32
N ARG A 17 10.38 0.20 4.22
CA ARG A 17 10.09 0.57 5.61
C ARG A 17 11.31 1.09 6.34
N ALA A 18 12.47 0.46 6.17
CA ALA A 18 13.73 0.90 6.75
C ALA A 18 14.13 2.31 6.27
N ALA A 19 14.02 2.57 4.96
CA ALA A 19 14.29 3.89 4.40
C ALA A 19 13.35 4.96 4.98
N LEU A 20 12.05 4.68 5.04
CA LEU A 20 11.05 5.62 5.59
C LEU A 20 11.19 5.82 7.10
N ALA A 21 11.77 4.87 7.83
CA ALA A 21 11.97 4.98 9.28
C ALA A 21 12.94 6.10 9.66
N ASN A 22 13.94 6.34 8.81
CA ASN A 22 14.95 7.38 9.02
C ASN A 22 14.47 8.77 8.57
N GLU A 23 13.57 8.81 7.59
CA GLU A 23 13.13 10.06 6.94
C GLU A 23 11.81 10.60 7.49
N LEU A 24 10.95 9.74 8.04
CA LEU A 24 9.59 10.09 8.45
C LEU A 24 9.30 9.69 9.89
N ALA A 25 8.65 10.59 10.62
CA ALA A 25 8.03 10.27 11.91
C ALA A 25 7.07 9.07 11.76
N ARG A 26 7.04 8.19 12.78
CA ARG A 26 6.32 6.91 12.74
C ARG A 26 4.87 7.01 12.29
N TYR A 27 4.14 8.06 12.69
CA TYR A 27 2.72 8.25 12.32
C TYR A 27 2.50 8.59 10.83
N LYS A 28 3.54 9.02 10.11
CA LYS A 28 3.49 9.31 8.66
C LYS A 28 3.87 8.10 7.80
N GLN A 29 4.42 7.04 8.41
CA GLN A 29 4.83 5.86 7.69
C GLN A 29 3.61 5.02 7.27
N PRO A 30 3.65 4.39 6.08
CA PRO A 30 2.54 3.56 5.61
C PRO A 30 2.36 2.32 6.49
N LYS A 31 1.11 2.07 6.88
CA LYS A 31 0.73 0.86 7.64
C LYS A 31 0.79 -0.41 6.78
N HIS A 32 0.39 -0.33 5.52
CA HIS A 32 0.53 -1.38 4.51
C HIS A 32 1.19 -0.83 3.25
N ILE A 33 1.95 -1.67 2.56
CA ILE A 33 2.55 -1.38 1.25
C ILE A 33 2.01 -2.43 0.28
N VAL A 34 1.43 -1.97 -0.84
CA VAL A 34 0.93 -2.83 -1.90
C VAL A 34 1.70 -2.54 -3.18
N PHE A 35 2.24 -3.58 -3.80
CA PHE A 35 2.94 -3.48 -5.07
C PHE A 35 1.98 -3.74 -6.23
N VAL A 36 2.05 -2.92 -7.27
CA VAL A 36 1.24 -3.04 -8.48
C VAL A 36 2.11 -2.80 -9.71
N GLU A 37 1.76 -3.39 -10.84
CA GLU A 37 2.47 -3.14 -12.11
C GLU A 37 2.29 -1.69 -12.59
N ALA A 38 1.12 -1.09 -12.36
CA ALA A 38 0.83 0.27 -12.76
C ALA A 38 -0.19 0.94 -11.84
N LEU A 39 -0.06 2.27 -11.69
CA LEU A 39 -1.09 3.08 -11.05
C LEU A 39 -2.22 3.39 -12.04
N PRO A 40 -3.49 3.38 -11.60
CA PRO A 40 -4.59 3.81 -12.45
C PRO A 40 -4.43 5.30 -12.77
N ARG A 41 -4.55 5.65 -14.05
CA ARG A 41 -4.39 7.03 -14.55
C ARG A 41 -5.55 7.40 -15.46
N ASN A 42 -5.90 8.69 -15.45
CA ASN A 42 -6.85 9.24 -16.41
C ASN A 42 -6.18 9.49 -17.78
N VAL A 43 -6.96 9.95 -18.76
CA VAL A 43 -6.47 10.28 -20.12
C VAL A 43 -5.31 11.29 -20.11
N MET A 44 -5.27 12.20 -19.14
CA MET A 44 -4.20 13.19 -18.96
C MET A 44 -3.03 12.64 -18.13
N GLY A 45 -2.98 11.34 -17.86
CA GLY A 45 -1.91 10.69 -17.10
C GLY A 45 -1.94 10.94 -15.59
N LYS A 46 -2.94 11.63 -15.04
CA LYS A 46 -3.04 11.89 -13.59
C LYS A 46 -3.48 10.63 -12.86
N VAL A 47 -2.85 10.33 -11.73
CA VAL A 47 -3.21 9.18 -10.88
C VAL A 47 -4.63 9.33 -10.32
N GLN A 48 -5.45 8.31 -10.52
CA GLN A 48 -6.83 8.27 -10.04
C GLN A 48 -6.89 7.67 -8.63
N LYS A 49 -6.67 8.53 -7.63
CA LYS A 49 -6.65 8.13 -6.20
C LYS A 49 -8.00 7.58 -5.70
N ASN A 50 -9.12 7.97 -6.29
CA ASN A 50 -10.44 7.43 -5.93
C ASN A 50 -10.53 5.93 -6.21
N GLN A 51 -10.12 5.48 -7.40
CA GLN A 51 -10.09 4.06 -7.75
C GLN A 51 -9.15 3.27 -6.84
N LEU A 52 -8.01 3.85 -6.46
CA LEU A 52 -7.12 3.22 -5.48
C LEU A 52 -7.79 3.08 -4.11
N ARG A 53 -8.55 4.07 -3.65
CA ARG A 53 -9.29 3.98 -2.38
C ARG A 53 -10.41 2.96 -2.45
N GLU A 54 -11.15 2.89 -3.55
CA GLU A 54 -12.21 1.91 -3.77
C GLU A 54 -11.64 0.48 -3.80
N ARG A 55 -10.58 0.24 -4.59
CA ARG A 55 -9.93 -1.07 -4.70
C ARG A 55 -9.40 -1.61 -3.37
N TYR A 56 -8.97 -0.72 -2.48
CA TYR A 56 -8.33 -1.06 -1.23
C TYR A 56 -9.14 -0.62 -0.01
N ALA A 57 -10.46 -0.41 -0.17
CA ALA A 57 -11.34 0.12 0.87
C ALA A 57 -11.24 -0.68 2.17
N ASP A 58 -11.15 -2.00 2.05
CA ASP A 58 -11.24 -2.92 3.19
C ASP A 58 -9.88 -3.19 3.85
N THR A 59 -8.80 -2.57 3.36
CA THR A 59 -7.41 -2.83 3.83
C THR A 59 -7.23 -2.60 5.33
N PHE A 60 -8.07 -1.77 5.94
CA PHE A 60 -8.02 -1.44 7.37
C PHE A 60 -9.25 -1.89 8.15
N GLU A 61 -10.13 -2.66 7.53
CA GLU A 61 -11.22 -3.26 8.27
C GLU A 61 -10.67 -4.23 9.31
N ARG A 62 -11.09 -4.05 10.55
CA ARG A 62 -10.82 -5.04 11.59
C ARG A 62 -11.81 -6.18 11.37
N HIS A 63 -11.37 -7.26 10.77
CA HIS A 63 -12.09 -8.52 10.92
C HIS A 63 -12.01 -8.92 12.39
N ALA A 64 -13.15 -8.91 13.07
CA ALA A 64 -13.26 -9.57 14.35
C ALA A 64 -13.12 -11.08 14.10
N SER A 65 -11.94 -11.63 14.35
CA SER A 65 -11.82 -13.07 14.60
C SER A 65 -12.57 -13.36 15.88
N HIS A 66 -13.86 -13.68 15.74
CA HIS A 66 -14.64 -14.27 16.82
C HIS A 66 -14.00 -15.60 17.17
N ALA A 67 -13.64 -15.72 18.44
CA ALA A 67 -13.32 -16.98 19.08
C ALA A 67 -14.51 -17.94 18.90
N ALA A 68 -14.41 -18.86 17.96
CA ALA A 68 -15.18 -20.11 17.93
C ALA A 68 -14.60 -21.01 16.83
N LEU A 69 -13.70 -21.93 17.22
CA LEU A 69 -13.80 -23.36 16.93
C LEU A 69 -12.53 -24.08 17.42
N SER A 70 -12.76 -24.92 18.44
CA SER A 70 -11.93 -25.98 19.06
C SER A 70 -10.67 -25.57 19.83
#